data_AF-A0A7Y0N0M6-F1
#
_entry.id   AF-A0A7Y0N0M6-F1
#
_cell.length_a   1.000
_cell.length_b   1.000
_cell.length_c   1.000
_cell.angle_alpha   90.00
_cell.angle_beta   90.00
_cell.angle_gamma   90.00
#
_symmetry.space_group_name_H-M   'P 1'
#
loop_
_entity.id
_entity.type
_entity.pdbx_description
1 polymer ?
#
loop_
_entity_poly.entity_id
_entity_poly.type
_entity_poly.pdbx_seq_one_letter_code
_entity_poly.pdbx_strand_id
1 'polypeptide(L)'
;LADMQNKLALSEVEITAALAGDNALPTQADALALEQPFIDEEPDLMALIRGNRMRHDRREIALKPKDLAWNVEGNNITLTFSLDAGSFATSIVRELVNEVKVEREY
;
A
#
# COMPACT_ATOMS: atom_id res chain seq x y z
N LEU A 1 -16.84 17.11 2.96
CA LEU A 1 -16.69 15.68 3.35
C LEU A 1 -17.49 14.77 2.43
N ALA A 2 -18.82 14.93 2.32
CA ALA A 2 -19.65 14.10 1.44
C ALA A 2 -19.17 14.07 -0.04
N ASP A 3 -18.72 15.21 -0.59
CA ASP A 3 -18.16 15.26 -1.95
C ASP A 3 -16.90 14.37 -2.09
N MET A 4 -15.94 14.47 -1.16
CA MET A 4 -14.72 13.64 -1.22
C MET A 4 -15.01 12.16 -1.00
N GLN A 5 -15.96 11.82 -0.14
CA GLN A 5 -16.39 10.43 0.05
C GLN A 5 -17.01 9.87 -1.23
N ASN A 6 -17.81 10.66 -1.94
CA ASN A 6 -18.37 10.25 -3.22
C ASN A 6 -17.28 10.08 -4.28
N LYS A 7 -16.32 11.00 -4.38
CA LYS A 7 -15.19 10.88 -5.31
C LYS A 7 -14.34 9.64 -5.00
N LEU A 8 -14.12 9.33 -3.73
CA LEU A 8 -13.44 8.11 -3.32
C LEU A 8 -14.24 6.86 -3.71
N ALA A 9 -15.55 6.85 -3.50
CA ALA A 9 -16.42 5.74 -3.88
C ALA A 9 -16.42 5.51 -5.41
N LEU A 10 -16.31 6.57 -6.18
CA LEU A 10 -16.17 6.54 -7.65
C LEU A 10 -14.73 6.29 -8.12
N SER A 11 -13.76 6.12 -7.21
CA SER A 11 -12.33 5.97 -7.51
C SER A 11 -11.74 7.14 -8.33
N GLU A 12 -12.28 8.35 -8.17
CA GLU A 12 -11.74 9.59 -8.75
C GLU A 12 -10.60 10.19 -7.91
N VAL A 13 -10.56 9.83 -6.63
CA VAL A 13 -9.49 10.14 -5.69
C VAL A 13 -9.18 8.89 -4.88
N GLU A 14 -7.96 8.79 -4.38
CA GLU A 14 -7.51 7.64 -3.58
C GLU A 14 -6.94 8.11 -2.23
N ILE A 15 -7.08 7.25 -1.21
CA ILE A 15 -6.42 7.47 0.07
C ILE A 15 -4.95 7.04 -0.07
N THR A 16 -4.05 7.85 0.46
CA THR A 16 -2.61 7.58 0.41
C THR A 16 -2.01 7.46 1.80
N ALA A 17 -0.87 6.79 1.90
CA ALA A 17 0.01 6.78 3.06
C ALA A 17 1.36 7.41 2.72
N ALA A 18 2.10 7.83 3.76
CA ALA A 18 3.41 8.44 3.62
C ALA A 18 4.48 7.44 3.13
N LEU A 19 5.22 7.85 2.10
CA LEU A 19 6.58 7.37 1.88
C LEU A 19 7.52 8.42 2.48
N ALA A 20 8.07 8.09 3.65
CA ALA A 20 8.76 9.06 4.49
C ALA A 20 10.01 9.67 3.82
N GLY A 21 10.22 10.96 4.08
CA GLY A 21 11.28 11.79 3.54
C GLY A 21 11.82 12.81 4.55
N ASP A 22 12.66 13.71 4.06
CA ASP A 22 13.53 14.63 4.81
C ASP A 22 12.83 15.91 5.30
N ASN A 23 11.51 15.93 5.49
CA ASN A 23 10.78 17.13 5.93
C ASN A 23 9.58 16.79 6.82
N ALA A 24 8.76 17.77 7.19
CA ALA A 24 7.45 17.51 7.79
C ALA A 24 6.54 16.76 6.79
N LEU A 25 5.68 15.89 7.29
CA LEU A 25 4.66 15.24 6.48
C LEU A 25 3.72 16.28 5.84
N PRO A 26 3.24 16.05 4.60
CA PRO A 26 2.30 16.95 3.94
C PRO A 26 0.86 16.80 4.45
N THR A 27 0.56 15.75 5.20
CA THR A 27 -0.74 15.52 5.83
C THR A 27 -0.98 16.53 6.96
N GLN A 28 -2.25 16.75 7.30
CA GLN A 28 -2.68 17.74 8.27
C GLN A 28 -3.76 17.18 9.19
N ALA A 29 -3.98 17.83 10.34
CA ALA A 29 -5.01 17.50 11.31
C ALA A 29 -5.02 15.99 11.65
N ASP A 30 -6.17 15.34 11.56
CA ASP A 30 -6.34 13.93 11.96
C ASP A 30 -5.46 12.96 11.14
N ALA A 31 -5.19 13.27 9.87
CA ALA A 31 -4.31 12.43 9.05
C ALA A 31 -2.84 12.52 9.50
N LEU A 32 -2.38 13.72 9.88
CA LEU A 32 -1.04 13.88 10.46
C LEU A 32 -0.95 13.20 11.83
N ALA A 33 -1.97 13.37 12.67
CA ALA A 33 -2.04 12.74 13.98
C ALA A 33 -2.04 11.20 13.90
N LEU A 34 -2.56 10.63 12.81
CA LEU A 34 -2.51 9.21 12.53
C LEU A 34 -1.14 8.74 12.02
N GLU A 35 -0.53 9.46 11.08
CA GLU A 35 0.71 9.01 10.43
C GLU A 35 1.98 9.27 11.26
N GLN A 36 2.05 10.41 11.94
CA GLN A 36 3.27 10.87 12.63
C GLN A 36 3.80 9.88 13.68
N PRO A 37 2.97 9.23 14.53
CA PRO A 37 3.46 8.29 15.53
C PRO A 37 4.26 7.12 14.94
N PHE A 38 3.81 6.54 13.83
CA PHE A 38 4.49 5.42 13.18
C PHE A 38 5.85 5.80 12.60
N ILE A 39 6.03 7.05 12.20
CA ILE A 39 7.31 7.57 11.73
C ILE A 39 8.25 7.84 12.90
N ASP A 40 7.71 8.38 14.00
CA ASP A 40 8.48 8.70 15.21
C ASP A 40 8.96 7.43 15.94
N GLU A 41 8.26 6.30 15.76
CA GLU A 41 8.66 4.98 16.25
C GLU A 41 9.91 4.41 15.55
N GLU A 42 10.34 4.99 14.42
CA GLU A 42 11.43 4.49 13.57
C GLU A 42 12.60 5.50 13.41
N PRO A 43 13.27 5.91 14.51
CA PRO A 43 14.26 7.00 14.48
C PRO A 43 15.49 6.69 13.63
N ASP A 44 15.96 5.44 13.61
CA ASP A 44 17.15 5.04 12.86
C ASP A 44 16.89 5.06 11.34
N LEU A 45 15.73 4.57 10.90
CA LEU A 45 15.31 4.65 9.51
C LEU A 45 15.15 6.12 9.09
N MET A 46 14.55 6.95 9.94
CA MET A 46 14.39 8.37 9.66
C MET A 46 15.72 9.13 9.61
N ALA A 47 16.71 8.75 10.43
CA ALA A 47 18.06 9.30 10.33
C ALA A 47 18.70 8.98 8.97
N LEU A 48 18.54 7.76 8.47
CA LEU A 48 19.01 7.35 7.14
C LEU A 48 18.31 8.14 6.01
N ILE A 49 16.98 8.21 6.06
CA ILE A 49 16.15 8.90 5.06
C ILE A 49 16.52 10.39 4.98
N ARG A 50 16.64 11.06 6.13
CA ARG A 50 17.05 12.46 6.24
C ARG A 50 18.49 12.67 5.82
N GLY A 51 19.41 11.80 6.25
CA GLY A 51 20.82 11.84 5.87
C GLY A 51 21.03 11.76 4.35
N ASN A 52 20.14 11.07 3.63
CA ASN A 52 20.15 10.95 2.17
C ASN A 52 19.28 11.99 1.45
N ARG A 53 18.64 12.93 2.19
CA ARG A 53 17.75 13.96 1.63
C ARG A 53 16.64 13.41 0.74
N MET A 54 16.11 12.24 1.09
CA MET A 54 15.02 11.60 0.35
C MET A 54 13.77 12.49 0.45
N ARG A 55 13.09 12.73 -0.67
CA ARG A 55 11.86 13.53 -0.66
C ARG A 55 10.68 12.68 -0.21
N HIS A 56 9.74 13.31 0.49
CA HIS A 56 8.46 12.69 0.76
C HIS A 56 7.75 12.36 -0.54
N ASP A 57 7.07 11.22 -0.53
CA ASP A 57 6.13 10.84 -1.58
C ASP A 57 4.88 10.22 -0.96
N ARG A 58 3.86 9.97 -1.77
CA ARG A 58 2.59 9.41 -1.34
C ARG A 58 2.30 8.17 -2.15
N ARG A 59 1.84 7.13 -1.47
CA ARG A 59 1.45 5.87 -2.10
C ARG A 59 0.00 5.55 -1.79
N GLU A 60 -0.76 5.20 -2.81
CA GLU A 60 -2.14 4.71 -2.65
C GLU A 60 -2.14 3.47 -1.74
N ILE A 61 -3.06 3.46 -0.76
CA ILE A 61 -3.13 2.37 0.23
C ILE A 61 -3.91 1.16 -0.30
N ALA A 62 -4.83 1.40 -1.22
CA ALA A 62 -5.68 0.36 -1.80
C ALA A 62 -5.15 -0.01 -3.18
N LEU A 63 -5.04 -1.30 -3.45
CA LEU A 63 -4.71 -1.84 -4.76
C LEU A 63 -5.96 -2.50 -5.34
N LYS A 64 -6.46 -1.98 -6.46
CA LYS A 64 -7.59 -2.57 -7.21
C LYS A 64 -7.07 -3.14 -8.53
N PRO A 65 -7.07 -4.47 -8.73
CA PRO A 65 -6.65 -5.05 -10.00
C PRO A 65 -7.63 -4.65 -11.12
N LYS A 66 -7.09 -4.29 -12.28
CA LYS A 66 -7.88 -3.99 -13.49
C LYS A 66 -8.15 -5.29 -14.24
N ASP A 67 -9.36 -5.41 -14.79
CA ASP A 67 -9.79 -6.55 -15.62
C ASP A 67 -9.58 -7.90 -14.93
N LEU A 68 -9.88 -7.97 -13.62
CA LEU A 68 -9.74 -9.20 -12.85
C LEU A 68 -10.70 -10.27 -13.36
N ALA A 69 -10.12 -11.37 -13.84
CA ALA A 69 -10.82 -12.58 -14.25
C ALA A 69 -10.16 -13.81 -13.61
N TRP A 70 -10.94 -14.87 -13.44
CA TRP A 70 -10.43 -16.14 -12.95
C TRP A 70 -11.08 -17.32 -13.68
N ASN A 71 -10.31 -18.40 -13.78
CA ASN A 71 -10.78 -19.70 -14.25
C ASN A 71 -10.36 -20.78 -13.25
N VAL A 72 -11.26 -21.74 -13.00
CA VAL A 72 -11.03 -22.83 -12.04
C VAL A 72 -11.10 -24.16 -12.79
N GLU A 73 -10.03 -24.95 -12.70
CA GLU A 73 -9.93 -26.27 -13.31
C GLU A 73 -9.45 -27.28 -12.26
N GLY A 74 -10.39 -28.07 -11.74
CA GLY A 74 -10.12 -28.97 -10.61
C GLY A 74 -9.64 -28.19 -9.39
N ASN A 75 -8.39 -28.44 -8.98
CA ASN A 75 -7.75 -27.77 -7.84
C ASN A 75 -6.85 -26.59 -8.26
N ASN A 76 -6.85 -26.21 -9.53
CA ASN A 76 -6.05 -25.11 -10.03
C ASN A 76 -6.92 -23.87 -10.28
N ILE A 77 -6.41 -22.70 -9.89
CA ILE A 77 -7.02 -21.40 -10.15
C ILE A 77 -6.04 -20.57 -10.96
N THR A 78 -6.47 -20.10 -12.12
CA THR A 78 -5.72 -19.15 -12.96
C THR A 78 -6.36 -17.78 -12.80
N LEU A 79 -5.57 -16.80 -12.35
CA LEU A 79 -5.98 -15.41 -12.21
C LEU A 79 -5.36 -14.56 -13.33
N THR A 80 -6.15 -13.68 -13.93
CA THR A 80 -5.71 -12.72 -14.95
C THR A 80 -6.13 -11.33 -14.51
N PHE A 81 -5.19 -10.39 -14.46
CA PHE A 81 -5.43 -9.00 -14.10
C PHE A 81 -4.25 -8.13 -14.55
N SER A 82 -4.48 -6.82 -14.63
CA SER A 82 -3.44 -5.81 -14.82
C SER A 82 -3.25 -4.97 -13.56
N LEU A 83 -2.01 -4.57 -13.28
CA LEU A 83 -1.66 -3.69 -12.16
C LEU A 83 -0.84 -2.50 -12.65
N ASP A 84 -0.98 -1.37 -11.96
CA ASP A 84 -0.15 -0.20 -12.21
C ASP A 84 1.30 -0.43 -11.75
N ALA A 85 2.24 0.27 -12.37
CA ALA A 85 3.67 0.12 -12.07
C ALA A 85 3.95 0.36 -10.58
N GLY A 86 4.84 -0.46 -10.02
CA GLY A 86 5.17 -0.41 -8.59
C GLY A 86 4.17 -1.14 -7.68
N SER A 87 3.14 -1.78 -8.24
CA SER A 87 2.25 -2.71 -7.52
C SER A 87 2.70 -4.17 -7.70
N PHE A 88 2.31 -5.04 -6.76
CA PHE A 88 2.77 -6.43 -6.73
C PHE A 88 1.60 -7.41 -6.79
N ALA A 89 1.68 -8.40 -7.68
CA ALA A 89 0.68 -9.47 -7.80
C ALA A 89 0.57 -10.30 -6.51
N THR A 90 1.67 -10.43 -5.76
CA THR A 90 1.70 -11.12 -4.47
C THR A 90 0.77 -10.45 -3.44
N SER A 91 0.55 -9.13 -3.52
CA SER A 91 -0.41 -8.43 -2.65
C SER A 91 -1.84 -8.88 -2.91
N ILE A 92 -2.21 -9.19 -4.16
CA ILE A 92 -3.54 -9.75 -4.48
C ILE A 92 -3.65 -11.18 -3.97
N VAL A 93 -2.63 -12.01 -4.26
CA VAL A 93 -2.62 -13.43 -3.87
C VAL A 93 -2.70 -13.59 -2.35
N ARG A 94 -2.00 -12.72 -1.60
CA ARG A 94 -2.02 -12.70 -0.13
C ARG A 94 -3.43 -12.61 0.46
N GLU A 95 -4.35 -11.90 -0.19
CA GLU A 95 -5.73 -11.76 0.27
C GLU A 95 -6.63 -12.96 -0.10
N LEU A 96 -6.13 -13.87 -0.95
CA LEU A 96 -6.89 -15.02 -1.46
C LEU A 96 -6.48 -16.34 -0.79
N VAL A 97 -5.25 -16.44 -0.28
CA VAL A 97 -4.71 -17.70 0.26
C VAL A 97 -4.08 -17.50 1.62
N ASN A 98 -4.29 -18.48 2.50
CA ASN A 98 -3.51 -18.59 3.73
C ASN A 98 -2.24 -19.39 3.43
N GLU A 99 -1.09 -18.71 3.44
CA GLU A 99 0.19 -19.38 3.29
C GLU A 99 0.45 -20.29 4.49
N VAL A 100 0.71 -21.57 4.23
CA VAL A 100 1.22 -22.50 5.24
C VAL A 100 2.73 -22.39 5.22
N LYS A 101 3.32 -21.81 6.27
CA LYS A 101 4.78 -21.70 6.41
C LYS A 101 5.39 -23.09 6.41
N VAL A 102 6.32 -23.32 5.48
CA VAL A 102 7.15 -24.53 5.46
C VAL A 102 8.46 -24.20 6.15
N GLU A 103 8.66 -24.70 7.38
CA GLU A 103 9.96 -24.63 8.03
C GLU A 103 10.90 -25.62 7.34
N ARG A 104 12.01 -25.11 6.80
CA ARG A 104 13.09 -25.94 6.29
C ARG A 104 14.05 -26.21 7.44
N GLU A 105 14.05 -27.43 7.96
CA GLU A 105 15.13 -27.89 8.84
C GLU A 105 16.40 -28.06 7.99
N TYR A 106 17.49 -27.42 8.43
CA TYR A 106 18.82 -27.52 7.83
C TYR A 106 19.74 -28.32 8.75
#